data_AF-A0A7C4TNP4-F1
#
_entry.id   AF-A0A7C4TNP4-F1
#
_cell.length_a   1.000
_cell.length_b   1.000
_cell.length_c   1.000
_cell.angle_alpha   90.00
_cell.angle_beta   90.00
_cell.angle_gamma   90.00
#
_symmetry.space_group_name_H-M   'P 1'
#
loop_
_entity.id
_entity.type
_entity.pdbx_description
1 polymer ?
#
loop_
_entity_poly.entity_id
_entity_poly.type
_entity_poly.pdbx_seq_one_letter_code
_entity_poly.pdbx_strand_id
1 'polypeptide(L)'
;MRWKLFSLLLACSGVTIIFGALVLRFGNLVPTYLTYLTFIAAAAVFIDSFFVLRRSKFALLTGVLLGVIAIAVSSNPAHFTALLQFGSSLAVSLADITMVLGFYLFPGIYITLYIMSVIGRRKKAAK
;
A
#
# COMPACT_ATOMS: atom_id res chain seq x y z
N MET A 1 9.46 9.43 16.68
CA MET A 1 8.78 8.90 15.48
C MET A 1 9.32 7.50 15.21
N ARG A 2 8.47 6.49 15.01
CA ARG A 2 8.89 5.08 14.88
C ARG A 2 9.29 4.75 13.43
N TRP A 3 10.41 5.29 12.96
CA TRP A 3 10.85 5.18 11.55
C TRP A 3 10.91 3.75 11.01
N LYS A 4 11.43 2.81 11.81
CA LYS A 4 11.48 1.38 11.44
C LYS A 4 10.10 0.79 11.15
N LEU A 5 9.08 1.20 11.91
CA LEU A 5 7.71 0.72 11.73
C LEU A 5 7.09 1.27 10.43
N PHE A 6 7.31 2.56 10.13
CA PHE A 6 6.84 3.16 8.88
C PHE A 6 7.49 2.48 7.66
N SER A 7 8.81 2.28 7.68
CA SER A 7 9.52 1.56 6.63
C SER A 7 9.00 0.12 6.49
N LEU A 8 8.81 -0.60 7.61
CA LEU A 8 8.27 -1.96 7.59
C LEU A 8 6.88 -2.01 6.95
N LEU A 9 5.98 -1.08 7.28
CA LEU A 9 4.63 -1.02 6.70
C LEU A 9 4.67 -0.83 5.17
N LEU A 10 5.52 0.09 4.68
CA LEU A 10 5.71 0.28 3.24
C LEU A 10 6.32 -0.96 2.59
N ALA A 11 7.31 -1.59 3.22
CA ALA A 11 7.92 -2.81 2.69
C ALA A 11 6.90 -3.96 2.62
N CYS A 12 6.10 -4.17 3.66
CA CYS A 12 5.02 -5.16 3.66
C CYS A 12 3.96 -4.87 2.58
N SER A 13 3.58 -3.60 2.40
CA SER A 13 2.73 -3.16 1.29
C SER A 13 3.37 -3.50 -0.06
N GLY A 14 4.64 -3.14 -0.28
CA GLY A 14 5.37 -3.48 -1.50
C GLY A 14 5.41 -5.00 -1.79
N VAL A 15 5.71 -5.82 -0.79
CA VAL A 15 5.71 -7.30 -0.92
C VAL A 15 4.31 -7.82 -1.30
N THR A 16 3.25 -7.33 -0.65
CA THR A 16 1.88 -7.75 -0.95
C THR A 16 1.43 -7.30 -2.33
N ILE A 17 1.82 -6.11 -2.78
CA ILE A 17 1.56 -5.62 -4.14
C ILE A 17 2.28 -6.50 -5.17
N ILE A 18 3.55 -6.86 -4.95
CA ILE A 18 4.29 -7.79 -5.83
C ILE A 18 3.56 -9.13 -5.92
N PHE A 19 3.17 -9.70 -4.77
CA PHE A 19 2.46 -10.97 -4.75
C PHE A 19 1.11 -10.87 -5.49
N GLY A 20 0.36 -9.80 -5.26
CA GLY A 20 -0.87 -9.53 -6.01
C GLY A 20 -0.65 -9.40 -7.51
N ALA A 21 0.39 -8.67 -7.94
CA ALA A 21 0.74 -8.55 -9.36
C ALA A 21 1.07 -9.90 -10.00
N LEU A 22 1.77 -10.79 -9.28
CA LEU A 22 2.03 -12.16 -9.74
C LEU A 22 0.74 -12.95 -9.88
N VAL A 23 -0.16 -12.91 -8.90
CA VAL A 23 -1.47 -13.59 -8.97
C VAL A 23 -2.28 -13.09 -10.17
N LEU A 24 -2.35 -11.77 -10.36
CA LEU A 24 -3.03 -11.15 -11.49
C LEU A 24 -2.47 -11.62 -12.84
N ARG A 25 -1.14 -11.77 -12.93
CA ARG A 25 -0.45 -12.21 -14.15
C ARG A 25 -0.66 -13.68 -14.44
N PHE A 26 -0.46 -14.55 -13.45
CA PHE A 26 -0.60 -16.00 -13.62
C PHE A 26 -2.06 -16.40 -13.83
N GLY A 27 -3.00 -15.68 -13.20
CA GLY A 27 -4.44 -15.87 -13.41
C GLY A 27 -4.99 -15.21 -14.68
N ASN A 28 -4.17 -14.45 -15.44
CA ASN A 28 -4.60 -13.64 -16.58
C ASN A 28 -5.85 -12.77 -16.28
N LEU A 29 -5.94 -12.25 -15.06
CA LEU A 29 -7.14 -11.56 -14.55
C LEU A 29 -7.26 -10.12 -15.09
N VAL A 30 -6.15 -9.56 -15.56
CA VAL A 30 -6.08 -8.18 -16.09
C VAL A 30 -5.16 -8.11 -17.31
N PRO A 31 -5.34 -7.10 -18.17
CA PRO A 31 -4.40 -6.79 -19.23
C PRO A 31 -2.95 -6.65 -18.74
N THR A 32 -2.01 -7.15 -19.54
CA THR A 32 -0.58 -7.20 -19.23
C THR A 32 0.01 -5.84 -18.80
N TYR A 33 -0.43 -4.74 -19.42
CA TYR A 33 0.10 -3.42 -19.11
C TYR A 33 -0.23 -2.97 -17.68
N LEU A 34 -1.40 -3.34 -17.15
CA LEU A 34 -1.77 -3.03 -15.76
C LEU A 34 -0.88 -3.78 -14.78
N THR A 35 -0.54 -5.03 -15.07
CA THR A 35 0.41 -5.80 -14.25
C THR A 35 1.77 -5.09 -14.14
N TYR A 36 2.31 -4.60 -15.26
CA TYR A 36 3.59 -3.88 -15.24
C TYR A 36 3.51 -2.58 -14.45
N LEU A 37 2.40 -1.84 -14.56
CA LEU A 37 2.18 -0.64 -13.75
C LEU A 37 2.12 -0.97 -12.25
N THR A 38 1.52 -2.10 -11.87
CA THR A 38 1.50 -2.56 -10.47
C THR A 38 2.90 -2.90 -9.96
N PHE A 39 3.75 -3.52 -10.78
CA PHE A 39 5.16 -3.75 -10.42
C PHE A 39 5.95 -2.45 -10.25
N ILE A 40 5.73 -1.46 -11.12
CA ILE A 40 6.35 -0.14 -11.01
C ILE A 40 5.89 0.56 -9.72
N ALA A 41 4.60 0.49 -9.39
CA ALA A 41 4.07 1.03 -8.14
C ALA A 41 4.70 0.36 -6.91
N ALA A 42 4.84 -0.98 -6.92
CA ALA A 42 5.53 -1.69 -5.86
C ALA A 42 6.99 -1.24 -5.70
N ALA A 43 7.72 -1.08 -6.81
CA ALA A 43 9.10 -0.60 -6.79
C ALA A 43 9.19 0.81 -6.18
N ALA A 44 8.28 1.72 -6.53
CA ALA A 44 8.21 3.06 -5.95
C ALA A 44 7.99 3.00 -4.41
N VAL A 45 7.08 2.14 -3.95
CA VAL A 45 6.82 1.93 -2.51
C VAL A 45 8.05 1.36 -1.80
N PHE A 46 8.79 0.44 -2.42
CA PHE A 46 10.04 -0.10 -1.88
C PHE A 46 11.14 0.96 -1.77
N ILE A 47 11.31 1.78 -2.80
CA ILE A 47 12.26 2.89 -2.81
C ILE A 47 11.91 3.86 -1.68
N ASP A 48 10.64 4.22 -1.54
CA ASP A 48 10.16 5.09 -0.46
C ASP A 48 10.43 4.49 0.93
N SER A 49 10.15 3.18 1.10
CA SER A 49 10.47 2.45 2.32
C SER A 49 11.95 2.56 2.71
N PHE A 50 12.86 2.42 1.75
CA PHE A 50 14.30 2.56 1.98
C PHE A 50 14.67 3.96 2.47
N PHE A 51 14.12 5.01 1.86
CA PHE A 51 14.38 6.38 2.30
C PHE A 51 13.75 6.73 3.65
N VAL A 52 12.58 6.15 3.97
CA VAL A 52 11.97 6.26 5.31
C VAL A 52 12.87 5.62 6.37
N LEU A 53 13.50 4.48 6.06
CA LEU A 53 14.48 3.84 6.96
C LEU A 53 15.69 4.74 7.23
N ARG A 54 16.13 5.49 6.21
CA ARG A 54 17.18 6.52 6.30
C ARG A 54 16.74 7.80 7.02
N ARG A 55 15.55 7.81 7.65
CA ARG A 55 14.98 8.93 8.42
C ARG A 55 14.71 10.19 7.59
N SER A 56 14.48 10.05 6.29
CA SER A 56 14.07 11.18 5.45
C SER A 56 12.64 11.62 5.79
N LYS A 57 12.48 12.88 6.21
CA LYS A 57 11.15 13.46 6.47
C LYS A 57 10.32 13.58 5.19
N PHE A 58 10.98 13.85 4.06
CA PHE A 58 10.33 13.94 2.76
C PHE A 58 9.77 12.58 2.34
N ALA A 59 10.57 11.51 2.46
CA ALA A 59 10.15 10.14 2.18
C ALA A 59 8.92 9.72 3.00
N LEU A 60 8.85 10.19 4.24
CA LEU A 60 7.73 9.86 5.10
C LEU A 60 6.45 10.64 4.72
N LEU A 61 6.57 11.83 4.13
CA LEU A 61 5.42 12.53 3.55
C LEU A 61 4.99 11.90 2.22
N THR A 62 5.94 11.53 1.36
CA THR A 62 5.64 10.80 0.12
C THR A 62 4.97 9.47 0.40
N GLY A 63 5.37 8.74 1.45
CA GLY A 63 4.67 7.52 1.88
C GLY A 63 3.21 7.75 2.27
N VAL A 64 2.89 8.89 2.92
CA VAL A 64 1.49 9.28 3.18
C VAL A 64 0.75 9.55 1.88
N LEU A 65 1.34 10.33 0.98
CA LEU A 65 0.74 10.66 -0.32
C LEU A 65 0.50 9.42 -1.17
N LEU A 66 1.50 8.53 -1.27
CA LEU A 66 1.38 7.24 -1.95
C LEU A 66 0.29 6.38 -1.33
N GLY A 67 0.16 6.37 0.00
CA GLY A 67 -0.91 5.65 0.68
C GLY A 67 -2.30 6.21 0.36
N VAL A 68 -2.46 7.54 0.32
CA VAL A 68 -3.74 8.18 -0.06
C VAL A 68 -4.07 7.87 -1.52
N ILE A 69 -3.09 7.98 -2.42
CA ILE A 69 -3.27 7.67 -3.84
C ILE A 69 -3.62 6.20 -4.02
N ALA A 70 -2.96 5.28 -3.31
CA ALA A 70 -3.25 3.85 -3.35
C ALA A 70 -4.73 3.58 -3.01
N ILE A 71 -5.21 4.12 -1.89
CA ILE A 71 -6.61 3.96 -1.47
C ILE A 71 -7.57 4.57 -2.51
N ALA A 72 -7.28 5.78 -3.00
CA ALA A 72 -8.13 6.49 -3.95
C ALA A 72 -8.23 5.75 -5.29
N VAL A 73 -7.11 5.31 -5.86
CA VAL A 73 -7.05 4.58 -7.13
C VAL A 73 -7.70 3.20 -7.00
N SER A 74 -7.52 2.54 -5.85
CA SER A 74 -8.15 1.24 -5.60
C SER A 74 -9.66 1.33 -5.35
N SER A 75 -10.18 2.49 -4.97
CA SER A 75 -11.62 2.70 -4.69
C SER A 75 -12.43 2.94 -5.96
N ASN A 76 -12.35 2.02 -6.93
CA ASN A 76 -13.05 2.12 -8.22
C ASN A 76 -14.00 0.92 -8.46
N PRO A 77 -14.99 1.04 -9.37
CA PRO A 77 -15.99 -0.01 -9.60
C PRO A 77 -15.42 -1.38 -10.00
N ALA A 78 -14.26 -1.43 -10.66
CA ALA A 78 -13.65 -2.70 -11.06
C ALA A 78 -13.17 -3.49 -9.83
N HIS A 79 -12.55 -2.83 -8.86
CA HIS A 79 -12.15 -3.48 -7.60
C HIS A 79 -13.34 -3.90 -6.74
N PHE A 80 -14.43 -3.12 -6.71
CA PHE A 80 -15.66 -3.55 -6.03
C PHE A 80 -16.29 -4.78 -6.69
N THR A 81 -16.31 -4.83 -8.02
CA THR A 81 -16.83 -5.99 -8.76
C THR A 81 -15.97 -7.24 -8.53
N ALA A 82 -14.64 -7.08 -8.47
CA ALA A 82 -13.73 -8.18 -8.14
C ALA A 82 -14.01 -8.73 -6.74
N LEU A 83 -14.17 -7.87 -5.72
CA LEU A 83 -14.50 -8.27 -4.35
C LEU A 83 -15.84 -9.03 -4.25
N LEU A 84 -16.83 -8.69 -5.08
CA LEU A 84 -18.09 -9.44 -5.12
C LEU A 84 -17.92 -10.87 -5.67
N GLN A 85 -16.83 -11.12 -6.40
CA GLN A 85 -16.46 -12.44 -6.90
C GLN A 85 -15.49 -13.18 -5.96
N PHE A 86 -15.23 -12.64 -4.76
CA PHE A 86 -14.38 -13.30 -3.78
C PHE A 86 -14.86 -14.74 -3.53
N GLY A 87 -13.92 -15.70 -3.54
CA GLY A 87 -14.25 -17.12 -3.38
C GLY A 87 -14.60 -17.86 -4.67
N SER A 88 -14.83 -17.15 -5.80
CA SER A 88 -15.14 -17.80 -7.09
C SER A 88 -13.98 -18.64 -7.63
N SER A 89 -12.74 -18.28 -7.31
CA SER A 89 -11.54 -19.07 -7.59
C SER A 89 -10.42 -18.70 -6.62
N LEU A 90 -9.44 -19.60 -6.49
CA LEU A 90 -8.25 -19.34 -5.66
C LEU A 90 -7.51 -18.08 -6.12
N ALA A 91 -7.36 -17.88 -7.44
CA ALA A 91 -6.66 -16.73 -7.99
C ALA A 91 -7.38 -15.41 -7.67
N VAL A 92 -8.70 -15.35 -7.81
CA VAL A 92 -9.50 -14.16 -7.47
C VAL A 92 -9.40 -13.86 -5.97
N SER A 93 -9.59 -14.86 -5.11
CA SER A 93 -9.48 -14.66 -3.65
C SER A 93 -8.11 -14.16 -3.22
N LEU A 94 -7.03 -14.69 -3.78
CA LEU A 94 -5.67 -14.22 -3.49
C LEU A 94 -5.43 -12.80 -4.02
N ALA A 95 -5.94 -12.47 -5.20
CA ALA A 95 -5.87 -11.12 -5.75
C ALA A 95 -6.61 -10.12 -4.85
N ASP A 96 -7.79 -10.48 -4.34
CA ASP A 96 -8.56 -9.63 -3.43
C ASP A 96 -7.87 -9.44 -2.08
N ILE A 97 -7.33 -10.51 -1.48
CA ILE A 97 -6.57 -10.43 -0.22
C ILE A 97 -5.36 -9.51 -0.39
N THR A 98 -4.59 -9.70 -1.45
CA THR A 98 -3.40 -8.88 -1.72
C THR A 98 -3.75 -7.43 -2.03
N MET A 99 -4.87 -7.19 -2.72
CA MET A 99 -5.40 -5.85 -2.94
C MET A 99 -5.74 -5.16 -1.61
N VAL A 100 -6.52 -5.82 -0.74
CA VAL A 100 -6.92 -5.26 0.56
C VAL A 100 -5.71 -4.96 1.42
N LEU A 101 -4.76 -5.90 1.52
CA LEU A 101 -3.55 -5.70 2.32
C LEU A 101 -2.66 -4.59 1.77
N GLY A 102 -2.34 -4.67 0.47
CA GLY A 102 -1.37 -3.82 -0.19
C GLY A 102 -1.83 -2.38 -0.37
N PHE A 103 -3.11 -2.16 -0.68
CA PHE A 103 -3.65 -0.85 -1.04
C PHE A 103 -4.57 -0.20 0.00
N TYR A 104 -5.09 -0.96 0.97
CA TYR A 104 -5.97 -0.42 2.01
C TYR A 104 -5.39 -0.56 3.42
N LEU A 105 -5.10 -1.78 3.86
CA LEU A 105 -4.74 -2.03 5.26
C LEU A 105 -3.38 -1.41 5.62
N PHE A 106 -2.30 -1.75 4.90
CA PHE A 106 -0.98 -1.20 5.22
C PHE A 106 -0.91 0.32 4.99
N PRO A 107 -1.41 0.88 3.88
CA PRO A 107 -1.52 2.33 3.71
C PRO A 107 -2.33 3.02 4.82
N GLY A 108 -3.49 2.45 5.19
CA GLY A 108 -4.35 2.99 6.24
C GLY A 108 -3.67 3.02 7.60
N ILE A 109 -2.97 1.94 7.97
CA ILE A 109 -2.17 1.90 9.21
C ILE A 109 -1.04 2.93 9.15
N TYR A 110 -0.33 3.04 8.03
CA TYR A 110 0.74 4.02 7.84
C TYR A 110 0.25 5.46 8.06
N ILE A 111 -0.85 5.83 7.40
CA ILE A 111 -1.45 7.17 7.50
C ILE A 111 -1.93 7.44 8.93
N THR A 112 -2.61 6.48 9.55
CA THR A 112 -3.12 6.61 10.93
C THR A 112 -1.98 6.84 11.91
N LEU A 113 -0.92 6.05 11.83
CA LEU A 113 0.27 6.21 12.69
C LEU A 113 0.97 7.54 12.44
N TYR A 114 1.02 8.02 11.19
CA TYR A 114 1.57 9.32 10.87
C TYR A 114 0.79 10.43 11.59
N ILE A 115 -0.53 10.46 11.43
CA ILE A 115 -1.43 11.44 12.04
C ILE A 115 -1.27 11.43 13.56
N MET A 116 -1.33 10.26 14.19
CA MET A 116 -1.13 10.12 15.64
C MET A 116 0.23 10.68 16.09
N SER A 117 1.29 10.45 15.31
CA SER A 117 2.63 10.96 15.61
C SER A 117 2.73 12.49 15.51
N VAL A 118 1.95 13.11 14.64
CA VAL A 118 1.90 14.58 14.48
C VAL A 118 1.09 15.20 15.62
N ILE A 119 -0.10 14.67 15.92
CA ILE A 119 -0.95 15.12 17.02
C ILE A 119 -0.23 15.03 18.36
N GLY A 120 0.44 13.89 18.62
CA GLY A 120 1.19 13.68 19.86
C GLY A 120 2.37 14.65 20.05
N ARG A 121 2.99 15.11 18.95
CA ARG A 121 4.05 16.13 19.01
C ARG A 121 3.50 17.51 19.36
N ARG A 122 2.36 17.90 18.77
CA ARG A 122 1.71 19.18 19.09
C ARG A 122 1.30 19.27 20.55
N LYS A 123 0.72 18.20 21.13
CA LYS A 123 0.36 18.16 22.55
C LYS A 123 1.55 18.32 23.51
N LYS A 124 2.74 17.87 23.11
CA LYS A 124 3.97 18.05 23.92
C LYS A 124 4.57 19.45 23.79
N ALA A 125 4.35 20.13 22.67
CA ALA A 125 4.86 21.49 22.47
C ALA A 125 3.96 22.58 23.09
N ALA A 126 2.70 22.24 23.40
CA ALA A 126 1.74 23.12 24.08
C ALA A 126 1.72 22.93 25.62
N LYS A 127 2.58 22.07 26.16
CA LYS A 127 2.85 21.91 27.59
C LYS A 127 4.24 22.43 27.89
#